data_AF-A0A6P8YYA9-F1
#
_entry.id   AF-A0A6P8YYA9-F1
#
_cell.length_a   1.000
_cell.length_b   1.000
_cell.length_c   1.000
_cell.angle_alpha   90.00
_cell.angle_beta   90.00
_cell.angle_gamma   90.00
#
_symmetry.space_group_name_H-M   'P 1'
#
loop_
_entity.id
_entity.type
_entity.pdbx_description
1 polymer ?
#
loop_
_entity_poly.entity_id
_entity_poly.type
_entity_poly.pdbx_seq_one_letter_code
_entity_poly.pdbx_strand_id
1 'polypeptide(L)'
;MTMAEDGAWTKALSCPLTWDTPEMTCMSLPLSTAGGVADELDSLPTPWHRLVDMITLAYSYLTEGRETDGVALLRNCYMMLLPQPFCQHDCAIIGEYRMALRHILDSFWAMVEWHRAPSTTALLRDFVKTITPFNELSPALQAAIHAVRGAVSRLQREISLACVARSLELNDREGEWHSMGGRLAATWAVKVQHLRTAHRLRPGPHTGLALATELAMKPKGRAEARQLLEEALRRYPDHPHVLTNAGDVLIQIRGLTKTTVAEAERLLGRCKAITGDKSYLHLRLAGLCRRQGGRSEEATRHYEEAIRLNPADAAMIRLYHLPNSPCDTCGRVCSDGNEGGEIRCHHERLARVYQHTLTSNTYA
;
A
#
# COMPACT_ATOMS: atom_id res chain seq x y z
N MET A 1 -45.99 11.63 3.11
CA MET A 1 -44.56 11.98 3.00
C MET A 1 -44.22 11.94 1.53
N THR A 2 -43.83 13.08 0.99
CA THR A 2 -43.79 13.35 -0.46
C THR A 2 -42.43 12.95 -1.03
N MET A 3 -42.41 12.55 -2.31
CA MET A 3 -41.18 12.23 -3.08
C MET A 3 -40.08 13.30 -3.04
N ALA A 4 -40.37 14.50 -2.52
CA ALA A 4 -39.42 15.59 -2.28
C ALA A 4 -38.52 15.35 -1.05
N GLU A 5 -38.98 14.63 -0.02
CA GLU A 5 -38.14 14.23 1.11
C GLU A 5 -37.14 13.15 0.65
N ASP A 6 -37.58 12.16 -0.12
CA ASP A 6 -36.72 11.08 -0.63
C ASP A 6 -35.60 11.60 -1.57
N GLY A 7 -35.83 12.68 -2.32
CA GLY A 7 -34.83 13.30 -3.21
C GLY A 7 -33.68 14.02 -2.49
N ALA A 8 -33.90 14.52 -1.27
CA ALA A 8 -32.87 15.21 -0.48
C ALA A 8 -31.94 14.21 0.24
N TRP A 9 -32.49 13.10 0.73
CA TRP A 9 -31.72 12.03 1.38
C TRP A 9 -30.91 11.19 0.39
N THR A 10 -31.41 10.98 -0.84
CA THR A 10 -30.68 10.20 -1.88
C THR A 10 -29.47 10.93 -2.46
N LYS A 11 -29.51 12.27 -2.53
CA LYS A 11 -28.35 13.08 -2.95
C LYS A 11 -27.19 13.04 -1.94
N ALA A 12 -27.49 12.71 -0.68
CA ALA A 12 -26.52 12.52 0.40
C ALA A 12 -25.85 11.12 0.40
N LEU A 13 -26.20 10.21 -0.53
CA LEU A 13 -25.68 8.83 -0.56
C LEU A 13 -24.62 8.56 -1.64
N SER A 14 -23.92 9.60 -2.10
CA SER A 14 -22.76 9.45 -3.00
C SER A 14 -21.48 9.44 -2.17
N CYS A 15 -20.88 8.26 -1.94
CA CYS A 15 -19.67 8.12 -1.13
C CYS A 15 -18.46 7.60 -1.94
N PRO A 16 -17.70 8.48 -2.60
CA PRO A 16 -16.28 8.27 -2.87
C PRO A 16 -15.41 8.73 -1.67
N LEU A 17 -15.74 8.14 -0.51
CA LEU A 17 -15.12 8.18 0.82
C LEU A 17 -15.44 9.34 1.78
N THR A 18 -16.53 10.06 1.56
CA THR A 18 -17.36 10.69 2.61
C THR A 18 -18.43 11.53 1.89
N TRP A 19 -19.50 11.90 2.58
CA TRP A 19 -20.54 12.77 2.01
C TRP A 19 -20.07 14.20 1.90
N ASP A 20 -20.70 14.97 1.00
CA ASP A 20 -20.43 16.37 0.74
C ASP A 20 -18.94 16.65 0.46
N THR A 21 -18.34 15.76 -0.34
CA THR A 21 -16.98 15.94 -0.81
C THR A 21 -16.86 15.94 -2.33
N PRO A 22 -15.78 16.54 -2.88
CA PRO A 22 -15.51 16.48 -4.32
C PRO A 22 -15.49 15.04 -4.82
N GLU A 23 -15.97 14.78 -6.04
CA GLU A 23 -15.96 13.44 -6.62
C GLU A 23 -14.53 12.88 -6.75
N MET A 24 -14.40 11.56 -6.60
CA MET A 24 -13.17 10.83 -6.94
C MET A 24 -13.46 9.90 -8.10
N THR A 25 -12.69 10.03 -9.19
CA THR A 25 -13.02 9.40 -10.46
C THR A 25 -12.67 7.91 -10.55
N CYS A 26 -11.84 7.36 -9.65
CA CYS A 26 -11.72 5.91 -9.44
C CYS A 26 -10.83 5.56 -8.23
N MET A 27 -11.31 4.66 -7.37
CA MET A 27 -10.57 4.11 -6.22
C MET A 27 -10.33 2.61 -6.35
N SER A 28 -10.90 1.98 -7.37
CA SER A 28 -10.84 0.54 -7.58
C SER A 28 -9.47 0.14 -8.13
N LEU A 29 -8.87 -0.84 -7.47
CA LEU A 29 -7.74 -1.59 -7.99
C LEU A 29 -8.29 -2.70 -8.90
N PRO A 30 -7.70 -2.92 -10.10
CA PRO A 30 -8.01 -4.11 -10.89
C PRO A 30 -7.81 -5.37 -10.04
N LEU A 31 -8.68 -6.38 -10.19
CA LEU A 31 -8.57 -7.64 -9.43
C LEU A 31 -7.20 -8.32 -9.57
N SER A 32 -6.52 -8.13 -10.70
CA SER A 32 -5.15 -8.59 -10.95
C SER A 32 -4.11 -7.99 -10.02
N THR A 33 -4.38 -6.82 -9.42
CA THR A 33 -3.50 -6.13 -8.46
C THR A 33 -3.97 -6.27 -7.01
N ALA A 34 -5.26 -6.50 -6.80
CA ALA A 34 -5.87 -6.63 -5.48
C ALA A 34 -5.27 -7.81 -4.68
N GLY A 35 -4.95 -8.93 -5.34
CA GLY A 35 -4.32 -10.09 -4.70
C GLY A 35 -2.93 -9.81 -4.12
N GLY A 36 -2.12 -8.99 -4.79
CA GLY A 36 -0.80 -8.58 -4.29
C GLY A 36 -0.90 -7.68 -3.06
N VAL A 37 -1.80 -6.69 -3.09
CA VAL A 37 -2.05 -5.79 -1.96
C VAL A 37 -2.55 -6.56 -0.74
N ALA A 38 -3.37 -7.60 -0.93
CA ALA A 38 -3.83 -8.46 0.16
C ALA A 38 -2.68 -9.23 0.85
N ASP A 39 -1.68 -9.71 0.09
CA ASP A 39 -0.52 -10.44 0.67
C ASP A 39 0.41 -9.51 1.47
N GLU A 40 0.50 -8.23 1.06
CA GLU A 40 1.38 -7.25 1.69
C GLU A 40 0.80 -6.64 2.99
N LEU A 41 -0.46 -6.90 3.34
CA LEU A 41 -1.13 -6.29 4.51
C LEU A 41 -0.36 -6.48 5.83
N ASP A 42 0.37 -7.59 5.95
CA ASP A 42 1.21 -7.92 7.12
C ASP A 42 2.56 -7.20 7.16
N SER A 43 3.02 -6.74 6.02
CA SER A 43 4.28 -6.01 5.87
C SER A 43 4.11 -4.49 6.04
N LEU A 44 2.86 -4.01 6.07
CA LEU A 44 2.56 -2.59 6.09
C LEU A 44 3.09 -1.90 7.35
N PRO A 45 3.54 -0.64 7.21
CA PRO A 45 4.31 0.03 8.26
C PRO A 45 3.52 0.29 9.54
N THR A 46 2.20 0.40 9.45
CA THR A 46 1.33 0.71 10.59
C THR A 46 -0.04 0.05 10.40
N PRO A 47 -0.83 -0.14 11.48
CA PRO A 47 -2.20 -0.62 11.38
C PRO A 47 -3.10 0.24 10.49
N TRP A 48 -2.80 1.54 10.38
CA TRP A 48 -3.61 2.44 9.58
C TRP A 48 -3.35 2.29 8.08
N HIS A 49 -2.08 2.06 7.65
CA HIS A 49 -1.79 1.75 6.25
C HIS A 49 -2.55 0.49 5.82
N ARG A 50 -2.58 -0.52 6.71
CA ARG A 50 -3.37 -1.73 6.52
C ARG A 50 -4.85 -1.43 6.36
N LEU A 51 -5.41 -0.58 7.21
CA LEU A 51 -6.82 -0.23 7.12
C LEU A 51 -7.17 0.51 5.83
N VAL A 52 -6.31 1.43 5.38
CA VAL A 52 -6.48 2.17 4.12
C VAL A 52 -6.47 1.19 2.94
N ASP A 53 -5.51 0.28 2.88
CA ASP A 53 -5.45 -0.72 1.81
C ASP A 53 -6.63 -1.70 1.87
N MET A 54 -7.10 -2.08 3.05
CA MET A 54 -8.32 -2.89 3.20
C MET A 54 -9.58 -2.15 2.74
N ILE A 55 -9.71 -0.84 2.99
CA ILE A 55 -10.80 -0.01 2.48
C ILE A 55 -10.76 0.02 0.94
N THR A 56 -9.58 0.23 0.35
CA THR A 56 -9.39 0.20 -1.10
C THR A 56 -9.76 -1.16 -1.69
N LEU A 57 -9.33 -2.26 -1.05
CA LEU A 57 -9.67 -3.62 -1.48
C LEU A 57 -11.17 -3.90 -1.37
N ALA A 58 -11.81 -3.52 -0.25
CA ALA A 58 -13.24 -3.69 -0.06
C ALA A 58 -14.04 -2.95 -1.14
N TYR A 59 -13.67 -1.69 -1.43
CA TYR A 59 -14.27 -0.91 -2.52
C TYR A 59 -14.10 -1.60 -3.86
N SER A 60 -12.87 -2.06 -4.17
CA SER A 60 -12.56 -2.75 -5.42
C SER A 60 -13.40 -4.03 -5.60
N TYR A 61 -13.49 -4.86 -4.57
CA TYR A 61 -14.29 -6.08 -4.61
C TYR A 61 -15.78 -5.80 -4.78
N LEU A 62 -16.32 -4.78 -4.11
CA LEU A 62 -17.71 -4.38 -4.26
C LEU A 62 -18.01 -3.88 -5.68
N THR A 63 -17.13 -3.04 -6.25
CA THR A 63 -17.32 -2.53 -7.63
C THR A 63 -17.19 -3.61 -8.69
N GLU A 64 -16.46 -4.69 -8.41
CA GLU A 64 -16.24 -5.83 -9.31
C GLU A 64 -17.24 -6.99 -9.07
N GLY A 65 -18.28 -6.76 -8.27
CA GLY A 65 -19.34 -7.75 -8.01
C GLY A 65 -18.98 -8.87 -7.01
N ARG A 66 -17.81 -8.81 -6.36
CA ARG A 66 -17.41 -9.72 -5.26
C ARG A 66 -17.95 -9.25 -3.92
N GLU A 67 -19.27 -9.19 -3.80
CA GLU A 67 -19.96 -8.59 -2.66
C GLU A 67 -19.59 -9.24 -1.31
N THR A 68 -19.57 -10.58 -1.24
CA THR A 68 -19.24 -11.31 -0.01
C THR A 68 -17.86 -10.95 0.53
N ASP A 69 -16.87 -10.87 -0.37
CA ASP A 69 -15.48 -10.57 -0.01
C ASP A 69 -15.32 -9.11 0.42
N GLY A 70 -15.96 -8.19 -0.31
CA GLY A 70 -15.94 -6.77 0.02
C GLY A 70 -16.59 -6.46 1.37
N VAL A 71 -17.75 -7.05 1.66
CA VAL A 71 -18.45 -6.90 2.95
C VAL A 71 -17.67 -7.58 4.09
N ALA A 72 -17.01 -8.72 3.84
CA ALA A 72 -16.13 -9.34 4.82
C ALA A 72 -14.93 -8.44 5.19
N LEU A 73 -14.25 -7.86 4.20
CA LEU A 73 -13.18 -6.90 4.43
C LEU A 73 -13.66 -5.67 5.19
N LEU A 74 -14.81 -5.12 4.82
CA LEU A 74 -15.36 -3.94 5.48
C LEU A 74 -15.68 -4.20 6.96
N ARG A 75 -16.20 -5.39 7.31
CA ARG A 75 -16.36 -5.82 8.71
C ARG A 75 -15.02 -5.91 9.44
N ASN A 76 -14.00 -6.47 8.79
CA ASN A 76 -12.66 -6.56 9.38
C ASN A 76 -12.06 -5.17 9.64
N CYS A 77 -12.34 -4.19 8.78
CA CYS A 77 -11.91 -2.81 9.01
C CYS A 77 -12.46 -2.24 10.33
N TYR A 78 -13.74 -2.48 10.64
CA TYR A 78 -14.33 -2.07 11.92
C TYR A 78 -13.67 -2.77 13.11
N MET A 79 -13.37 -4.06 13.00
CA MET A 79 -12.69 -4.82 14.05
C MET A 79 -11.32 -4.22 14.40
N MET A 80 -10.59 -3.72 13.40
CA MET A 80 -9.31 -3.04 13.61
C MET A 80 -9.42 -1.68 14.30
N LEU A 81 -10.57 -1.00 14.18
CA LEU A 81 -10.83 0.26 14.88
C LEU A 81 -11.30 0.06 16.32
N LEU A 82 -11.65 -1.16 16.75
CA LEU A 82 -11.98 -1.44 18.14
C LEU A 82 -10.77 -1.20 19.06
N PRO A 83 -10.97 -0.74 20.31
CA PRO A 83 -9.88 -0.58 21.26
C PRO A 83 -9.13 -1.92 21.43
N GLN A 84 -7.86 -1.97 21.05
CA GLN A 84 -7.03 -3.15 21.23
C GLN A 84 -6.22 -3.02 22.53
N PRO A 85 -6.27 -4.00 23.44
CA PRO A 85 -5.63 -3.91 24.76
C PRO A 85 -4.09 -3.86 24.72
N PHE A 86 -3.45 -4.15 23.57
CA PHE A 86 -1.99 -4.30 23.44
C PHE A 86 -1.35 -3.39 22.38
N CYS A 87 -1.94 -2.22 22.09
CA CYS A 87 -1.25 -1.25 21.24
C CYS A 87 0.00 -0.74 21.96
N GLN A 88 1.17 -1.25 21.57
CA GLN A 88 2.45 -0.64 21.93
C GLN A 88 2.42 0.83 21.49
N HIS A 89 2.91 1.72 22.36
CA HIS A 89 2.71 3.17 22.28
C HIS A 89 3.19 3.80 20.95
N ASP A 90 4.04 3.11 20.19
CA ASP A 90 4.55 3.53 18.88
C ASP A 90 3.61 3.18 17.69
N CYS A 91 2.53 2.44 17.93
CA CYS A 91 1.52 2.03 16.93
C CYS A 91 0.13 2.62 17.19
N ALA A 92 -0.02 3.55 18.14
CA ALA A 92 -1.31 4.16 18.43
C ALA A 92 -1.87 4.89 17.19
N ILE A 93 -3.05 4.47 16.75
CA ILE A 93 -3.83 5.23 15.77
C ILE A 93 -4.23 6.52 16.48
N ILE A 94 -3.81 7.66 15.91
CA ILE A 94 -4.14 9.00 16.41
C ILE A 94 -5.66 9.12 16.53
N GLY A 95 -6.15 9.82 17.56
CA GLY A 95 -7.59 10.01 17.77
C GLY A 95 -8.29 10.51 16.51
N GLU A 96 -7.77 11.58 15.89
CA GLU A 96 -8.29 12.18 14.67
C GLU A 96 -8.26 11.20 13.48
N TYR A 97 -7.19 10.41 13.32
CA TYR A 97 -7.10 9.45 12.23
C TYR A 97 -8.07 8.28 12.41
N ARG A 98 -8.20 7.79 13.65
CA ARG A 98 -9.17 6.75 14.02
C ARG A 98 -10.60 7.23 13.75
N MET A 99 -10.89 8.47 14.12
CA MET A 99 -12.19 9.10 13.87
C MET A 99 -12.44 9.30 12.37
N ALA A 100 -11.45 9.74 11.60
CA ALA A 100 -11.56 9.88 10.14
C ALA A 100 -11.82 8.54 9.47
N LEU A 101 -11.05 7.51 9.81
CA LEU A 101 -11.24 6.16 9.29
C LEU A 101 -12.60 5.59 9.67
N ARG A 102 -13.05 5.79 10.91
CA ARG A 102 -14.40 5.39 11.33
C ARG A 102 -15.47 6.09 10.51
N HIS A 103 -15.35 7.40 10.36
CA HIS A 103 -16.28 8.20 9.57
C HIS A 103 -16.36 7.71 8.12
N ILE A 104 -15.21 7.46 7.50
CA ILE A 104 -15.13 6.91 6.14
C ILE A 104 -15.80 5.53 6.07
N LEU A 105 -15.55 4.66 7.05
CA LEU A 105 -16.19 3.34 7.10
C LEU A 105 -17.70 3.45 7.29
N ASP A 106 -18.19 4.36 8.15
CA ASP A 106 -19.62 4.56 8.39
C ASP A 106 -20.31 5.06 7.11
N SER A 107 -19.72 6.05 6.42
CA SER A 107 -20.22 6.52 5.11
C SER A 107 -20.17 5.43 4.04
N PHE A 108 -19.10 4.62 4.02
CA PHE A 108 -18.93 3.55 3.05
C PHE A 108 -19.92 2.40 3.30
N TRP A 109 -20.11 2.00 4.56
CA TRP A 109 -21.09 0.99 4.95
C TRP A 109 -22.52 1.42 4.60
N ALA A 110 -22.87 2.68 4.88
CA ALA A 110 -24.17 3.23 4.51
C ALA A 110 -24.41 3.19 2.99
N MET A 111 -23.40 3.54 2.18
CA MET A 111 -23.47 3.43 0.73
C MET A 111 -23.69 2.00 0.27
N VAL A 112 -22.96 1.03 0.83
CA VAL A 112 -23.08 -0.39 0.47
C VAL A 112 -24.49 -0.90 0.78
N GLU A 113 -24.98 -0.69 2.01
CA GLU A 113 -26.31 -1.16 2.41
C GLU A 113 -27.44 -0.52 1.59
N TRP A 114 -27.28 0.75 1.21
CA TRP A 114 -28.22 1.43 0.30
C TRP A 114 -28.32 0.73 -1.06
N HIS A 115 -27.19 0.36 -1.66
CA HIS A 115 -27.17 -0.31 -2.97
C HIS A 115 -27.71 -1.75 -2.92
N ARG A 116 -27.52 -2.45 -1.79
CA ARG A 116 -27.99 -3.83 -1.59
C ARG A 116 -29.51 -3.90 -1.40
N ALA A 117 -30.09 -2.93 -0.72
CA ALA A 117 -31.53 -2.87 -0.46
C ALA A 117 -32.04 -1.42 -0.52
N PRO A 118 -32.34 -0.90 -1.74
CA PRO A 118 -32.79 0.49 -1.92
C PRO A 118 -34.13 0.84 -1.22
N SER A 119 -34.91 -0.17 -0.82
CA SER A 119 -36.17 -0.03 -0.08
C SER A 119 -35.98 0.16 1.43
N THR A 120 -34.87 0.76 1.86
CA THR A 120 -34.27 0.48 3.16
C THR A 120 -35.12 0.87 4.38
N THR A 121 -35.18 -0.11 5.29
CA THR A 121 -35.73 -0.08 6.65
C THR A 121 -35.34 1.16 7.43
N ALA A 122 -36.22 1.63 8.33
CA ALA A 122 -35.99 2.78 9.23
C ALA A 122 -34.57 2.80 9.86
N LEU A 123 -34.00 1.63 10.14
CA LEU A 123 -32.65 1.45 10.67
C LEU A 123 -31.53 2.09 9.82
N LEU A 124 -31.53 1.94 8.49
CA LEU A 124 -30.49 2.56 7.66
C LEU A 124 -30.61 4.09 7.68
N ARG A 125 -31.85 4.61 7.64
CA ARG A 125 -32.10 6.06 7.73
C ARG A 125 -31.63 6.63 9.06
N ASP A 126 -31.86 5.92 10.14
CA ASP A 126 -31.42 6.34 11.46
C ASP A 126 -29.90 6.22 11.62
N PHE A 127 -29.27 5.19 11.05
CA PHE A 127 -27.81 5.09 10.98
C PHE A 127 -27.18 6.25 10.19
N VAL A 128 -27.70 6.55 9.00
CA VAL A 128 -27.23 7.65 8.14
C VAL A 128 -27.28 8.99 8.88
N LYS A 129 -28.34 9.25 9.65
CA LYS A 129 -28.45 10.45 10.49
C LYS A 129 -27.37 10.61 11.56
N THR A 130 -26.71 9.51 11.96
CA THR A 130 -25.62 9.57 12.95
C THR A 130 -24.29 9.99 12.35
N ILE A 131 -24.16 9.97 11.03
CA ILE A 131 -22.95 10.34 10.32
C ILE A 131 -23.00 11.85 10.08
N THR A 132 -22.16 12.59 10.79
CA THR A 132 -22.03 14.05 10.62
C THR A 132 -21.59 14.38 9.19
N PRO A 133 -22.15 15.39 8.51
CA PRO A 133 -21.67 15.82 7.19
C PRO A 133 -20.21 16.30 7.22
N PHE A 134 -19.46 16.10 6.13
CA PHE A 134 -18.02 16.44 6.07
C PHE A 134 -17.73 17.92 6.36
N ASN A 135 -18.54 18.81 5.81
CA ASN A 135 -18.42 20.26 5.96
C ASN A 135 -18.67 20.74 7.41
N GLU A 136 -19.34 19.94 8.24
CA GLU A 136 -19.61 20.20 9.66
C GLU A 136 -18.52 19.65 10.60
N LEU A 137 -17.57 18.85 10.08
CA LEU A 137 -16.47 18.31 10.87
C LEU A 137 -15.42 19.37 11.23
N SER A 138 -14.66 19.11 12.30
CA SER A 138 -13.55 19.98 12.67
C SER A 138 -12.45 20.01 11.59
N PRO A 139 -11.68 21.11 11.45
CA PRO A 139 -10.60 21.19 10.47
C PRO A 139 -9.57 20.05 10.57
N ALA A 140 -9.27 19.59 11.79
CA ALA A 140 -8.35 18.48 12.02
C ALA A 140 -8.90 17.14 11.46
N LEU A 141 -10.21 16.90 11.62
CA LEU A 141 -10.86 15.71 11.10
C LEU A 141 -11.04 15.79 9.57
N GLN A 142 -11.36 16.97 9.04
CA GLN A 142 -11.39 17.22 7.60
C GLN A 142 -10.02 16.98 6.96
N ALA A 143 -8.94 17.46 7.58
CA ALA A 143 -7.58 17.19 7.14
C ALA A 143 -7.33 15.68 7.07
N ALA A 144 -7.72 14.94 8.12
CA ALA A 144 -7.51 13.51 8.17
C ALA A 144 -8.28 12.73 7.11
N ILE A 145 -9.52 13.12 6.83
CA ILE A 145 -10.30 12.53 5.74
C ILE A 145 -9.64 12.82 4.39
N HIS A 146 -9.24 14.06 4.12
CA HIS A 146 -8.52 14.40 2.90
C HIS A 146 -7.26 13.54 2.73
N ALA A 147 -6.51 13.31 3.79
CA ALA A 147 -5.33 12.50 3.72
C ALA A 147 -5.59 11.02 3.44
N VAL A 148 -6.62 10.42 4.05
CA VAL A 148 -7.05 9.05 3.72
C VAL A 148 -7.46 8.97 2.25
N ARG A 149 -8.22 9.97 1.78
CA ARG A 149 -8.62 10.07 0.37
C ARG A 149 -7.42 10.17 -0.57
N GLY A 150 -6.41 10.95 -0.19
CA GLY A 150 -5.15 11.01 -0.94
C GLY A 150 -4.40 9.68 -0.95
N ALA A 151 -4.47 8.91 0.13
CA ALA A 151 -3.82 7.60 0.25
C ALA A 151 -4.51 6.53 -0.61
N VAL A 152 -5.85 6.47 -0.60
CA VAL A 152 -6.59 5.50 -1.43
C VAL A 152 -6.51 5.83 -2.93
N SER A 153 -6.34 7.11 -3.29
CA SER A 153 -6.24 7.55 -4.69
C SER A 153 -4.81 7.51 -5.22
N ARG A 154 -3.94 6.66 -4.67
CA ARG A 154 -2.49 6.63 -4.97
C ARG A 154 -2.14 6.36 -6.44
N LEU A 155 -3.04 5.76 -7.21
CA LEU A 155 -2.88 5.58 -8.66
C LEU A 155 -3.23 6.83 -9.47
N GLN A 156 -3.92 7.79 -8.86
CA GLN A 156 -4.35 9.05 -9.46
C GLN A 156 -3.58 10.20 -8.83
N ARG A 157 -2.39 10.46 -9.38
CA ARG A 157 -1.43 11.40 -8.79
C ARG A 157 -2.03 12.79 -8.54
N GLU A 158 -2.85 13.30 -9.45
CA GLU A 158 -3.47 14.63 -9.32
C GLU A 158 -4.46 14.71 -8.16
N ILE A 159 -5.36 13.73 -8.04
CA ILE A 159 -6.32 13.67 -6.91
C ILE A 159 -5.56 13.47 -5.60
N SER A 160 -4.57 12.58 -5.59
CA SER A 160 -3.74 12.31 -4.41
C SER A 160 -3.00 13.56 -3.95
N LEU A 161 -2.41 14.32 -4.88
CA LEU A 161 -1.76 15.59 -4.62
C LEU A 161 -2.72 16.64 -4.05
N ALA A 162 -3.88 16.83 -4.67
CA ALA A 162 -4.87 17.80 -4.23
C ALA A 162 -5.37 17.49 -2.81
N CYS A 163 -5.65 16.21 -2.54
CA CYS A 163 -6.07 15.75 -1.22
C CYS A 163 -4.99 15.95 -0.14
N VAL A 164 -3.74 15.58 -0.43
CA VAL A 164 -2.63 15.74 0.52
C VAL A 164 -2.30 17.22 0.75
N ALA A 165 -2.33 18.04 -0.30
CA ALA A 165 -2.15 19.49 -0.16
C ALA A 165 -3.24 20.09 0.75
N ARG A 166 -4.51 19.71 0.53
CA ARG A 166 -5.60 20.20 1.36
C ARG A 166 -5.50 19.74 2.80
N SER A 167 -5.04 18.51 3.04
CA SER A 167 -4.76 18.02 4.40
C SER A 167 -3.72 18.90 5.10
N LEU A 168 -2.61 19.20 4.43
CA LEU A 168 -1.52 20.02 4.98
C LEU A 168 -1.95 21.47 5.23
N GLU A 169 -2.81 22.04 4.37
CA GLU A 169 -3.38 23.37 4.58
C GLU A 169 -4.27 23.45 5.82
N LEU A 170 -5.08 22.42 6.07
CA LEU A 170 -6.00 22.37 7.20
C LEU A 170 -5.29 22.02 8.51
N ASN A 171 -4.25 21.20 8.46
CA ASN A 171 -3.44 20.81 9.59
C ASN A 171 -2.07 20.32 9.12
N ASP A 172 -0.99 21.02 9.46
CA ASP A 172 0.40 20.64 9.11
C ASP A 172 1.15 19.96 10.28
N ARG A 173 0.47 19.73 11.41
CA ARG A 173 1.11 19.25 12.65
C ARG A 173 1.20 17.74 12.74
N GLU A 174 0.65 17.03 11.77
CA GLU A 174 0.68 15.57 11.73
C GLU A 174 1.73 15.08 10.73
N GLY A 175 2.63 14.21 11.21
CA GLY A 175 3.76 13.73 10.43
C GLY A 175 3.35 12.90 9.22
N GLU A 176 2.22 12.18 9.30
CA GLU A 176 1.73 11.36 8.18
C GLU A 176 1.38 12.18 6.94
N TRP A 177 0.87 13.41 7.10
CA TRP A 177 0.57 14.30 5.97
C TRP A 177 1.84 14.65 5.22
N HIS A 178 2.89 14.94 5.96
CA HIS A 178 4.20 15.19 5.40
C HIS A 178 4.81 13.93 4.79
N SER A 179 4.60 12.75 5.37
CA SER A 179 5.03 11.48 4.78
C SER A 179 4.40 11.28 3.39
N MET A 180 3.10 11.56 3.25
CA MET A 180 2.39 11.53 1.98
C MET A 180 2.85 12.60 1.00
N GLY A 181 3.03 13.84 1.47
CA GLY A 181 3.59 14.94 0.68
C GLY A 181 4.97 14.60 0.14
N GLY A 182 5.81 13.92 0.94
CA GLY A 182 7.12 13.43 0.52
C GLY A 182 7.04 12.43 -0.64
N ARG A 183 6.12 11.46 -0.58
CA ARG A 183 5.94 10.49 -1.68
C ARG A 183 5.52 11.16 -2.99
N LEU A 184 4.71 12.21 -2.91
CA LEU A 184 4.18 12.91 -4.07
C LEU A 184 5.05 14.08 -4.53
N ALA A 185 6.05 14.49 -3.75
CA ALA A 185 6.91 15.63 -4.05
C ALA A 185 7.61 15.50 -5.42
N ALA A 186 7.62 16.59 -6.19
CA ALA A 186 8.21 16.63 -7.53
C ALA A 186 9.74 16.66 -7.52
N THR A 187 10.35 17.22 -6.48
CA THR A 187 11.81 17.34 -6.37
C THR A 187 12.33 16.62 -5.13
N TRP A 188 13.56 16.12 -5.21
CA TRP A 188 14.21 15.45 -4.07
C TRP A 188 14.34 16.36 -2.84
N ALA A 189 14.61 17.65 -3.04
CA ALA A 189 14.74 18.60 -1.93
C ALA A 189 13.42 18.75 -1.15
N VAL A 190 12.31 18.96 -1.87
CA VAL A 190 10.96 19.05 -1.27
C VAL A 190 10.59 17.73 -0.61
N LYS A 191 10.89 16.59 -1.27
CA LYS A 191 10.66 15.26 -0.70
C LYS A 191 11.36 15.08 0.64
N VAL A 192 12.67 15.33 0.70
CA VAL A 192 13.45 15.17 1.94
C VAL A 192 12.99 16.13 3.02
N GLN A 193 12.62 17.36 2.68
CA GLN A 193 12.06 18.31 3.64
C GLN A 193 10.76 17.77 4.27
N HIS A 194 9.83 17.28 3.43
CA HIS A 194 8.62 16.64 3.91
C HIS A 194 8.93 15.44 4.80
N LEU A 195 9.81 14.52 4.38
CA LEU A 195 10.15 13.34 5.18
C LEU A 195 10.86 13.68 6.50
N ARG A 196 11.67 14.74 6.54
CA ARG A 196 12.26 15.25 7.80
C ARG A 196 11.20 15.79 8.73
N THR A 197 10.26 16.60 8.22
CA THR A 197 9.13 17.08 9.02
C THR A 197 8.26 15.93 9.51
N ALA A 198 7.98 14.95 8.65
CA ALA A 198 7.24 13.75 8.99
C ALA A 198 7.91 13.00 10.15
N HIS A 199 9.21 12.72 10.02
CA HIS A 199 9.97 12.02 11.04
C HIS A 199 10.10 12.80 12.35
N ARG A 200 10.24 14.14 12.29
CA ARG A 200 10.28 15.01 13.46
C ARG A 200 8.96 15.01 14.23
N LEU A 201 7.84 15.11 13.52
CA LEU A 201 6.50 15.14 14.12
C LEU A 201 6.07 13.76 14.61
N ARG A 202 6.47 12.70 13.89
CA ARG A 202 6.11 11.32 14.17
C ARG A 202 7.29 10.38 13.92
N PRO A 203 8.22 10.23 14.88
CA PRO A 203 9.29 9.25 14.78
C PRO A 203 8.70 7.84 14.79
N GLY A 204 8.87 7.09 13.72
CA GLY A 204 8.31 5.73 13.59
C GLY A 204 9.07 4.90 12.56
N PRO A 205 8.76 3.59 12.47
CA PRO A 205 9.44 2.67 11.56
C PRO A 205 9.27 3.07 10.10
N HIS A 206 8.17 3.75 9.77
CA HIS A 206 7.85 4.17 8.42
C HIS A 206 8.49 5.51 8.04
N THR A 207 8.40 6.55 8.89
CA THR A 207 8.99 7.87 8.62
C THR A 207 10.51 7.81 8.60
N GLY A 208 11.12 7.10 9.57
CA GLY A 208 12.56 6.99 9.67
C GLY A 208 13.16 6.25 8.48
N LEU A 209 12.53 5.16 8.07
CA LEU A 209 13.00 4.34 6.95
C LEU A 209 12.75 5.00 5.59
N ALA A 210 11.62 5.68 5.42
CA ALA A 210 11.37 6.48 4.21
C ALA A 210 12.42 7.59 4.05
N LEU A 211 12.71 8.33 5.13
CA LEU A 211 13.75 9.36 5.13
C LEU A 211 15.14 8.76 4.86
N ALA A 212 15.49 7.65 5.53
CA ALA A 212 16.78 6.98 5.34
C ALA A 212 16.97 6.52 3.89
N THR A 213 15.94 5.96 3.28
CA THR A 213 15.95 5.50 1.89
C THR A 213 16.28 6.64 0.93
N GLU A 214 15.60 7.78 1.07
CA GLU A 214 15.76 8.92 0.17
C GLU A 214 17.11 9.64 0.37
N LEU A 215 17.62 9.69 1.60
CA LEU A 215 18.94 10.25 1.91
C LEU A 215 20.08 9.35 1.41
N ALA A 216 19.92 8.03 1.46
CA ALA A 216 20.96 7.08 1.03
C ALA A 216 21.28 7.18 -0.47
N MET A 217 20.35 7.67 -1.29
CA MET A 217 20.54 7.87 -2.73
C MET A 217 21.61 8.90 -3.08
N LYS A 218 21.96 9.82 -2.17
CA LYS A 218 22.97 10.86 -2.39
C LYS A 218 24.14 10.66 -1.43
N PRO A 219 25.40 10.71 -1.90
CA PRO A 219 26.56 10.52 -1.02
C PRO A 219 26.56 11.40 0.23
N LYS A 220 26.10 12.66 0.10
CA LYS A 220 25.98 13.61 1.22
C LYS A 220 24.98 13.18 2.31
N GLY A 221 23.95 12.39 1.96
CA GLY A 221 22.91 11.93 2.90
C GLY A 221 23.20 10.57 3.53
N ARG A 222 24.20 9.81 3.06
CA ARG A 222 24.47 8.43 3.53
C ARG A 222 24.81 8.33 5.02
N ALA A 223 25.46 9.35 5.58
CA ALA A 223 25.80 9.37 7.01
C ALA A 223 24.56 9.46 7.90
N GLU A 224 23.62 10.37 7.57
CA GLU A 224 22.34 10.52 8.26
C GLU A 224 21.44 9.31 8.01
N ALA A 225 21.37 8.81 6.77
CA ALA A 225 20.63 7.58 6.44
C ALA A 225 21.09 6.38 7.28
N ARG A 226 22.40 6.25 7.52
CA ARG A 226 22.96 5.20 8.36
C ARG A 226 22.51 5.33 9.81
N GLN A 227 22.51 6.54 10.38
CA GLN A 227 22.04 6.78 11.74
C GLN A 227 20.56 6.42 11.89
N LEU A 228 19.72 6.87 10.94
CA LEU A 228 18.29 6.56 10.93
C LEU A 228 18.02 5.06 10.80
N LEU A 229 18.79 4.36 9.97
CA LEU A 229 18.66 2.92 9.80
C LEU A 229 19.11 2.15 11.06
N GLU A 230 20.22 2.55 11.67
CA GLU A 230 20.70 1.97 12.93
C GLU A 230 19.72 2.22 14.09
N GLU A 231 19.05 3.37 14.12
CA GLU A 231 17.97 3.66 15.05
C GLU A 231 16.75 2.76 14.79
N ALA A 232 16.29 2.67 13.54
CA ALA A 232 15.13 1.87 13.18
C ALA A 232 15.31 0.39 13.52
N LEU A 233 16.48 -0.19 13.20
CA LEU A 233 16.80 -1.59 13.55
C LEU A 233 16.94 -1.83 15.04
N ARG A 234 17.30 -0.80 15.83
CA ARG A 234 17.44 -0.89 17.28
C ARG A 234 16.10 -0.77 17.99
N ARG A 235 15.25 0.17 17.57
CA ARG A 235 13.94 0.42 18.19
C ARG A 235 12.89 -0.60 17.75
N TYR A 236 13.00 -1.08 16.51
CA TYR A 236 12.03 -1.98 15.89
C TYR A 236 12.71 -3.23 15.33
N PRO A 237 13.42 -4.01 16.17
CA PRO A 237 14.29 -5.09 15.71
C PRO A 237 13.52 -6.20 14.97
N ASP A 238 12.27 -6.44 15.32
CA ASP A 238 11.42 -7.50 14.77
C ASP A 238 10.24 -6.95 13.96
N HIS A 239 10.30 -5.69 13.52
CA HIS A 239 9.21 -5.11 12.74
C HIS A 239 9.33 -5.48 11.24
N PRO A 240 8.31 -6.14 10.63
CA PRO A 240 8.39 -6.62 9.24
C PRO A 240 8.77 -5.53 8.23
N HIS A 241 8.11 -4.37 8.28
CA HIS A 241 8.43 -3.21 7.43
C HIS A 241 9.91 -2.79 7.50
N VAL A 242 10.51 -2.78 8.68
CA VAL A 242 11.93 -2.40 8.87
C VAL A 242 12.82 -3.49 8.29
N LEU A 243 12.57 -4.76 8.64
CA LEU A 243 13.36 -5.90 8.17
C LEU A 243 13.35 -6.03 6.65
N THR A 244 12.19 -5.83 6.01
CA THR A 244 12.03 -5.98 4.56
C THR A 244 12.73 -4.88 3.76
N ASN A 245 12.78 -3.66 4.27
CA ASN A 245 13.29 -2.50 3.53
C ASN A 245 14.72 -2.09 3.96
N ALA A 246 15.18 -2.47 5.15
CA ALA A 246 16.50 -2.13 5.65
C ALA A 246 17.65 -2.60 4.74
N GLY A 247 17.51 -3.78 4.12
CA GLY A 247 18.50 -4.31 3.18
C GLY A 247 18.77 -3.40 1.98
N ASP A 248 17.72 -2.79 1.42
CA ASP A 248 17.87 -1.84 0.31
C ASP A 248 18.65 -0.59 0.75
N VAL A 249 18.35 -0.07 1.93
CA VAL A 249 19.05 1.09 2.49
C VAL A 249 20.52 0.76 2.80
N LEU A 250 20.80 -0.42 3.36
CA LEU A 250 22.18 -0.90 3.58
C LEU A 250 22.99 -0.93 2.30
N ILE A 251 22.41 -1.46 1.21
CA ILE A 251 23.06 -1.52 -0.11
C ILE A 251 23.35 -0.12 -0.65
N GLN A 252 22.43 0.83 -0.49
CA GLN A 252 22.65 2.21 -0.95
C GLN A 252 23.75 2.93 -0.16
N ILE A 253 23.89 2.63 1.14
CA ILE A 253 24.91 3.24 2.01
C ILE A 253 26.29 2.61 1.78
N ARG A 254 26.37 1.27 1.82
CA ARG A 254 27.63 0.50 1.87
C ARG A 254 28.07 -0.02 0.50
N GLY A 255 27.20 0.05 -0.50
CA GLY A 255 27.40 -0.56 -1.79
C GLY A 255 26.95 -2.03 -1.85
N LEU A 256 26.75 -2.49 -3.08
CA LEU A 256 26.31 -3.84 -3.39
C LEU A 256 27.50 -4.81 -3.34
N THR A 257 27.77 -5.33 -2.15
CA THR A 257 28.83 -6.34 -1.91
C THR A 257 28.21 -7.66 -1.48
N LYS A 258 28.97 -8.77 -1.59
CA LYS A 258 28.51 -10.09 -1.10
C LYS A 258 28.09 -10.03 0.38
N THR A 259 28.84 -9.31 1.21
CA THR A 259 28.54 -9.13 2.63
C THR A 259 27.25 -8.33 2.84
N THR A 260 27.07 -7.22 2.13
CA THR A 260 25.85 -6.40 2.26
C THR A 260 24.60 -7.17 1.79
N VAL A 261 24.72 -7.97 0.73
CA VAL A 261 23.62 -8.80 0.23
C VAL A 261 23.28 -9.90 1.24
N ALA A 262 24.27 -10.61 1.78
CA ALA A 262 24.04 -11.62 2.82
C ALA A 262 23.37 -11.03 4.08
N GLU A 263 23.72 -9.80 4.45
CA GLU A 263 23.05 -9.09 5.55
C GLU A 263 21.59 -8.77 5.23
N ALA A 264 21.31 -8.30 4.00
CA ALA A 264 19.95 -8.05 3.53
C ALA A 264 19.09 -9.33 3.49
N GLU A 265 19.65 -10.45 3.03
CA GLU A 265 19.00 -11.75 3.02
C GLU A 265 18.70 -12.25 4.44
N ARG A 266 19.62 -12.04 5.39
CA ARG A 266 19.39 -12.38 6.80
C ARG A 266 18.22 -11.58 7.40
N LEU A 267 18.09 -10.30 7.05
CA LEU A 267 16.95 -9.47 7.48
C LEU A 267 15.63 -9.99 6.90
N LEU A 268 15.61 -10.38 5.62
CA LEU A 268 14.44 -10.99 4.99
C LEU A 268 14.10 -12.36 5.60
N GLY A 269 15.10 -13.18 5.94
CA GLY A 269 14.91 -14.44 6.64
C GLY A 269 14.30 -14.27 8.04
N ARG A 270 14.72 -13.23 8.77
CA ARG A 270 14.09 -12.85 10.05
C ARG A 270 12.63 -12.41 9.85
N CYS A 271 12.36 -11.64 8.80
CA CYS A 271 10.99 -11.23 8.46
C CYS A 271 10.12 -12.47 8.18
N LYS A 272 10.60 -13.41 7.37
CA LYS A 272 9.95 -14.70 7.08
C LYS A 272 9.63 -15.50 8.35
N ALA A 273 10.54 -15.51 9.33
CA ALA A 273 10.30 -16.20 10.59
C ALA A 273 9.15 -15.58 11.43
N ILE A 274 8.84 -14.30 11.22
CA ILE A 274 7.80 -13.56 11.94
C ILE A 274 6.48 -13.59 11.17
N THR A 275 6.51 -13.36 9.86
CA THR A 275 5.30 -13.21 9.02
C THR A 275 4.91 -14.47 8.26
N GLY A 276 5.73 -15.53 8.34
CA GLY A 276 5.58 -16.73 7.53
C GLY A 276 6.15 -16.56 6.12
N ASP A 277 5.95 -17.59 5.29
CA ASP A 277 6.40 -17.57 3.89
C ASP A 277 5.42 -16.78 3.02
N LYS A 278 5.90 -15.67 2.45
CA LYS A 278 5.06 -14.67 1.77
C LYS A 278 5.63 -14.33 0.40
N SER A 279 4.78 -14.03 -0.56
CA SER A 279 5.22 -13.82 -1.95
C SER A 279 6.08 -12.56 -2.07
N TYR A 280 5.73 -11.49 -1.33
CA TYR A 280 6.52 -10.24 -1.33
C TYR A 280 7.96 -10.42 -0.83
N LEU A 281 8.22 -11.38 0.07
CA LEU A 281 9.57 -11.68 0.54
C LEU A 281 10.41 -12.32 -0.57
N HIS A 282 9.80 -13.21 -1.33
CA HIS A 282 10.40 -13.83 -2.50
C HIS A 282 10.69 -12.80 -3.60
N LEU A 283 9.80 -11.83 -3.83
CA LEU A 283 10.07 -10.72 -4.75
C LEU A 283 11.30 -9.89 -4.33
N ARG A 284 11.46 -9.62 -3.03
CA ARG A 284 12.61 -8.88 -2.49
C ARG A 284 13.91 -9.65 -2.64
N LEU A 285 13.90 -10.95 -2.35
CA LEU A 285 15.05 -11.85 -2.55
C LEU A 285 15.44 -11.94 -4.03
N ALA A 286 14.47 -12.06 -4.94
CA ALA A 286 14.72 -12.07 -6.38
C ALA A 286 15.38 -10.76 -6.83
N GLY A 287 14.91 -9.62 -6.35
CA GLY A 287 15.51 -8.30 -6.61
C GLY A 287 16.93 -8.16 -6.07
N LEU A 288 17.26 -8.76 -4.92
CA LEU A 288 18.63 -8.81 -4.40
C LEU A 288 19.55 -9.68 -5.27
N CYS A 289 19.11 -10.89 -5.63
CA CYS A 289 19.87 -11.81 -6.47
C CYS A 289 20.18 -11.18 -7.84
N ARG A 290 19.19 -10.54 -8.46
CA ARG A 290 19.37 -9.83 -9.74
C ARG A 290 20.39 -8.72 -9.65
N ARG A 291 20.30 -7.87 -8.61
CA ARG A 291 21.23 -6.75 -8.44
C ARG A 291 22.67 -7.25 -8.31
N GLN A 292 22.90 -8.29 -7.50
CA GLN A 292 24.23 -8.84 -7.25
C GLN A 292 24.95 -9.34 -8.52
N GLY A 293 24.18 -9.78 -9.53
CA GLY A 293 24.71 -10.36 -10.75
C GLY A 293 25.24 -11.79 -10.56
N GLY A 294 25.10 -12.63 -11.58
CA GLY A 294 25.58 -14.04 -11.53
C GLY A 294 24.74 -14.99 -10.67
N ARG A 295 23.63 -14.52 -10.10
CA ARG A 295 22.65 -15.32 -9.32
C ARG A 295 21.28 -15.39 -10.00
N SER A 296 21.27 -15.37 -11.33
CA SER A 296 20.02 -15.26 -12.08
C SER A 296 19.11 -16.48 -11.89
N GLU A 297 19.67 -17.68 -11.74
CA GLU A 297 18.86 -18.88 -11.43
C GLU A 297 18.17 -18.79 -10.06
N GLU A 298 18.85 -18.26 -9.04
CA GLU A 298 18.25 -18.05 -7.72
C GLU A 298 17.14 -17.01 -7.78
N ALA A 299 17.35 -15.93 -8.56
CA ALA A 299 16.31 -14.94 -8.81
C ALA A 299 15.08 -15.58 -9.48
N THR A 300 15.27 -16.42 -10.51
CA THR A 300 14.18 -17.15 -11.16
C THR A 300 13.42 -18.03 -10.18
N ARG A 301 14.11 -18.82 -9.34
CA ARG A 301 13.46 -19.68 -8.33
C ARG A 301 12.62 -18.86 -7.35
N HIS A 302 13.11 -17.70 -6.93
CA HIS A 302 12.34 -16.81 -6.08
C HIS A 302 11.14 -16.19 -6.79
N TYR A 303 11.23 -15.83 -8.07
CA TYR A 303 10.06 -15.40 -8.83
C TYR A 303 9.03 -16.52 -9.00
N GLU A 304 9.46 -17.75 -9.29
CA GLU A 304 8.58 -18.92 -9.39
C GLU A 304 7.85 -19.16 -8.06
N GLU A 305 8.56 -19.05 -6.94
CA GLU A 305 7.97 -19.22 -5.61
C GLU A 305 7.02 -18.08 -5.24
N ALA A 306 7.33 -16.83 -5.60
CA ALA A 306 6.41 -15.71 -5.44
C ALA A 306 5.10 -15.96 -6.21
N ILE A 307 5.18 -16.43 -7.46
CA ILE A 307 3.98 -16.77 -8.28
C ILE A 307 3.22 -17.96 -7.69
N ARG A 308 3.93 -18.95 -7.12
CA ARG A 308 3.32 -20.11 -6.47
C ARG A 308 2.52 -19.69 -5.23
N LEU A 309 3.07 -18.79 -4.43
CA LEU A 309 2.43 -18.26 -3.22
C LEU A 309 1.30 -17.28 -3.57
N ASN A 310 1.51 -16.42 -4.58
CA ASN A 310 0.53 -15.46 -5.05
C ASN A 310 0.54 -15.37 -6.59
N PRO A 311 -0.42 -16.01 -7.28
CA PRO A 311 -0.49 -15.97 -8.73
C PRO A 311 -0.62 -14.56 -9.32
N ALA A 312 -1.17 -13.60 -8.57
CA ALA A 312 -1.31 -12.20 -9.01
C ALA A 312 0.04 -11.52 -9.25
N ASP A 313 1.11 -11.98 -8.57
CA ASP A 313 2.46 -11.43 -8.74
C ASP A 313 3.02 -11.68 -10.13
N ALA A 314 2.50 -12.66 -10.87
CA ALA A 314 2.95 -12.91 -12.25
C ALA A 314 2.75 -11.69 -13.16
N ALA A 315 1.66 -10.92 -12.97
CA ALA A 315 1.41 -9.70 -13.73
C ALA A 315 2.44 -8.61 -13.39
N MET A 316 2.76 -8.45 -12.10
CA MET A 316 3.78 -7.51 -11.61
C MET A 316 5.18 -7.90 -12.10
N ILE A 317 5.55 -9.17 -11.96
CA ILE A 317 6.83 -9.73 -12.40
C ILE A 317 7.00 -9.49 -13.91
N ARG A 318 5.99 -9.76 -14.75
CA ARG A 318 6.04 -9.48 -16.19
C ARG A 318 6.31 -8.01 -16.52
N LEU A 319 5.72 -7.07 -15.78
CA LEU A 319 5.97 -5.63 -15.97
C LEU A 319 7.41 -5.22 -15.62
N TYR A 320 8.03 -5.87 -14.62
CA TYR A 320 9.45 -5.66 -14.31
C TYR A 320 10.40 -6.28 -15.35
N HIS A 321 9.89 -7.00 -16.36
CA HIS A 321 10.67 -7.78 -17.33
C HIS A 321 10.57 -7.32 -18.81
N LEU A 322 10.28 -6.04 -19.14
CA LEU A 322 10.23 -5.51 -20.53
C LEU A 322 11.20 -4.32 -20.83
N PRO A 323 11.37 -3.93 -22.12
CA PRO A 323 12.48 -4.22 -23.03
C PRO A 323 13.68 -3.29 -22.77
N ASN A 324 14.74 -3.84 -22.16
CA ASN A 324 16.12 -3.30 -22.13
C ASN A 324 16.98 -3.98 -21.04
N SER A 325 16.43 -4.91 -20.27
CA SER A 325 17.21 -5.78 -19.38
C SER A 325 17.80 -6.96 -20.17
N PRO A 326 19.09 -7.26 -20.06
CA PRO A 326 19.68 -8.42 -20.71
C PRO A 326 19.01 -9.70 -20.19
N CYS A 327 18.66 -10.60 -21.11
CA CYS A 327 18.13 -11.92 -20.80
C CYS A 327 19.13 -12.67 -19.91
N ASP A 328 18.69 -13.09 -18.73
CA ASP A 328 19.52 -13.75 -17.72
C ASP A 328 20.10 -15.11 -18.17
N THR A 329 19.59 -15.68 -19.27
CA THR A 329 20.05 -16.96 -19.83
C THR A 329 21.00 -16.79 -21.02
N CYS A 330 20.90 -15.70 -21.79
CA CYS A 330 21.70 -15.51 -23.01
C CYS A 330 22.42 -14.15 -23.11
N GLY A 331 22.26 -13.26 -22.12
CA GLY A 331 22.91 -11.96 -22.02
C GLY A 331 22.43 -10.88 -23.00
N ARG A 332 21.46 -11.16 -23.88
CA ARG A 332 21.01 -10.21 -24.91
C ARG A 332 19.88 -9.30 -24.42
N VAL A 333 19.98 -8.02 -24.77
CA VAL A 333 18.94 -7.02 -24.52
C VAL A 333 17.82 -7.22 -25.54
N CYS A 334 16.58 -7.45 -25.08
CA CYS A 334 15.42 -7.48 -25.97
C CYS A 334 15.17 -6.07 -26.50
N SER A 335 15.57 -5.81 -27.75
CA SER A 335 15.19 -4.60 -28.48
C SER A 335 13.86 -4.83 -29.18
N ASP A 336 12.91 -3.92 -28.95
CA ASP A 336 11.63 -3.90 -29.65
C ASP A 336 11.85 -3.89 -31.17
N GLY A 337 11.22 -4.85 -31.85
CA GLY A 337 11.12 -4.85 -33.31
C GLY A 337 11.99 -5.87 -34.03
N ASN A 338 11.69 -7.17 -33.89
CA ASN A 338 11.56 -8.01 -35.08
C ASN A 338 10.68 -9.23 -34.79
N GLU A 339 9.66 -9.40 -35.63
CA GLU A 339 8.72 -10.52 -35.60
C GLU A 339 9.45 -11.83 -35.96
N GLY A 340 9.16 -12.90 -35.21
CA GLY A 340 9.56 -14.26 -35.58
C GLY A 340 10.83 -14.78 -34.90
N GLY A 341 10.66 -15.39 -33.73
CA GLY A 341 11.69 -16.21 -33.06
C GLY A 341 12.42 -15.49 -31.92
N GLU A 342 12.46 -16.13 -30.74
CA GLU A 342 13.26 -15.75 -29.57
C GLU A 342 12.67 -14.76 -28.53
N ILE A 343 11.33 -14.69 -28.39
CA ILE A 343 10.66 -14.28 -27.12
C ILE A 343 10.46 -15.52 -26.23
N ARG A 344 11.52 -16.30 -25.93
CA ARG A 344 11.33 -17.73 -25.56
C ARG A 344 11.92 -18.30 -24.27
N CYS A 345 12.74 -17.60 -23.49
CA CYS A 345 13.45 -18.26 -22.37
C CYS A 345 12.87 -18.03 -20.95
N HIS A 346 12.66 -16.79 -20.52
CA HIS A 346 12.17 -16.50 -19.16
C HIS A 346 10.63 -16.38 -19.09
N HIS A 347 10.02 -15.78 -20.11
CA HIS A 347 8.59 -15.54 -20.15
C HIS A 347 7.79 -16.83 -20.32
N GLU A 348 8.25 -17.81 -21.10
CA GLU A 348 7.54 -19.08 -21.24
C GLU A 348 7.53 -19.92 -19.96
N ARG A 349 8.60 -19.88 -19.15
CA ARG A 349 8.67 -20.65 -17.90
C ARG A 349 7.78 -20.03 -16.82
N LEU A 350 7.89 -18.71 -16.62
CA LEU A 350 7.00 -17.97 -15.71
C LEU A 350 5.53 -17.98 -16.20
N ALA A 351 5.30 -17.94 -17.51
CA ALA A 351 3.96 -18.09 -18.08
C ALA A 351 3.38 -19.49 -17.90
N ARG A 352 4.20 -20.55 -18.01
CA ARG A 352 3.76 -21.92 -17.72
C ARG A 352 3.44 -22.12 -16.24
N VAL A 353 4.26 -21.59 -15.33
CA VAL A 353 3.94 -21.59 -13.89
C VAL A 353 2.63 -20.85 -13.66
N TYR A 354 2.49 -19.62 -14.18
CA TYR A 354 1.25 -18.85 -14.05
C TYR A 354 0.01 -19.57 -14.62
N GLN A 355 0.11 -20.15 -15.82
CA GLN A 355 -0.98 -20.91 -16.43
C GLN A 355 -1.33 -22.17 -15.63
N HIS A 356 -0.32 -22.88 -15.11
CA HIS A 356 -0.53 -24.07 -14.27
C HIS A 356 -1.16 -23.70 -12.92
N THR A 357 -0.80 -22.57 -12.30
CA THR A 357 -1.38 -22.16 -11.02
C THR A 357 -2.83 -21.68 -11.19
N LEU A 358 -3.15 -21.03 -12.31
CA LEU A 358 -4.52 -20.66 -12.65
C LEU A 358 -5.41 -21.88 -12.91
N THR A 359 -4.91 -22.92 -13.57
CA THR A 359 -5.67 -24.15 -13.84
C THR A 359 -5.79 -25.07 -12.61
N SER A 360 -4.91 -24.94 -11.61
CA SER A 360 -5.04 -25.67 -10.34
C SER A 360 -5.98 -24.99 -9.34
N ASN A 361 -6.18 -23.67 -9.42
CA ASN A 361 -7.13 -22.94 -8.56
C ASN A 361 -8.59 -22.96 -9.04
N THR A 362 -8.88 -23.59 -10.19
CA THR A 362 -10.26 -23.83 -10.66
C THR A 362 -10.86 -25.15 -10.16
N TYR A 363 -10.15 -25.89 -9.29
CA TYR A 363 -10.62 -27.11 -8.64
C TYR A 363 -10.13 -27.19 -7.19
N ALA A 364 -10.73 -26.41 -6.28
CA ALA A 364 -10.79 -26.70 -4.83
C ALA A 364 -11.85 -25.83 -4.16
#